data_AF-A0A1H8SX29-F1
#
_entry.id   AF-A0A1H8SX29-F1
#
_cell.length_a   1.000
_cell.length_b   1.000
_cell.length_c   1.000
_cell.angle_alpha   90.00
_cell.angle_beta   90.00
_cell.angle_gamma   90.00
#
_symmetry.space_group_name_H-M   'P 1'
#
loop_
_entity.id
_entity.type
_entity.pdbx_description
1 polymer ?
#
loop_
_entity_poly.entity_id
_entity_poly.type
_entity_poly.pdbx_seq_one_letter_code
_entity_poly.pdbx_strand_id
1 'polypeptide(L)'
;MRALKTLARLPHAYHTWLYAVHTIPNGNPAERYAASTKLTGMMLNVPATIKAINEFFTLPFSPEKEIHFFNLIPLYTEEMDFKLKHGADALLDKLSKAGVTDIINIDRKNSCKKRFGLF
;
A
#
# COMPACT_ATOMS: atom_id res chain seq x y z
N MET A 1 14.53 0.86 -1.12
CA MET A 1 15.05 -0.36 -0.43
C MET A 1 14.58 -0.52 1.03
N ARG A 2 14.39 0.55 1.84
CA ARG A 2 14.02 0.42 3.27
C ARG A 2 12.66 -0.27 3.52
N ALA A 3 11.61 0.10 2.78
CA ALA A 3 10.25 -0.40 3.01
C ALA A 3 10.13 -1.93 2.88
N LEU A 4 10.66 -2.52 1.79
CA LEU A 4 10.63 -3.98 1.58
C LEU A 4 11.34 -4.73 2.72
N LYS A 5 12.51 -4.25 3.15
CA LYS A 5 13.25 -4.86 4.27
C LYS A 5 12.45 -4.77 5.58
N THR A 6 11.80 -3.64 5.85
CA THR A 6 10.96 -3.47 7.05
C THR A 6 9.75 -4.41 7.02
N LEU A 7 9.06 -4.46 5.89
CA LEU A 7 7.87 -5.30 5.69
C LEU A 7 8.22 -6.80 5.77
N ALA A 8 9.35 -7.22 5.19
CA ALA A 8 9.80 -8.60 5.28
C ALA A 8 10.11 -9.02 6.73
N ARG A 9 10.58 -8.11 7.59
CA ARG A 9 10.86 -8.42 9.01
C ARG A 9 9.62 -8.44 9.89
N LEU A 10 8.55 -7.74 9.51
CA LEU A 10 7.36 -7.54 10.32
C LEU A 10 6.68 -8.87 10.73
N PRO A 11 6.38 -9.80 9.80
CA PRO A 11 5.82 -11.10 10.12
C PRO A 11 6.64 -11.88 11.15
N HIS A 12 7.96 -11.87 11.00
CA HIS A 12 8.87 -12.60 11.88
C HIS A 12 9.00 -11.94 13.26
N ALA A 13 9.10 -10.61 13.32
CA ALA A 13 9.33 -9.89 14.56
C ALA A 13 8.09 -9.83 15.47
N TYR A 14 6.90 -9.84 14.87
CA TYR A 14 5.64 -9.67 15.59
C TYR A 14 4.73 -10.92 15.52
N HIS A 15 5.25 -12.05 15.02
CA HIS A 15 4.51 -13.30 14.85
C HIS A 15 3.14 -13.08 14.17
N THR A 16 3.17 -12.31 13.08
CA THR A 16 1.98 -11.90 12.32
C THR A 16 2.16 -12.18 10.83
N TRP A 17 1.23 -11.74 10.00
CA TRP A 17 1.25 -11.93 8.55
C TRP A 17 0.91 -10.62 7.83
N LEU A 18 1.27 -10.57 6.56
CA LEU A 18 0.93 -9.48 5.65
C LEU A 18 0.07 -10.02 4.52
N TYR A 19 -0.86 -9.20 4.05
CA TYR A 19 -1.72 -9.54 2.93
C TYR A 19 -2.22 -8.28 2.23
N ALA A 20 -2.96 -8.48 1.15
CA ALA A 20 -3.61 -7.40 0.42
C ALA A 20 -4.36 -6.46 1.37
N VAL A 21 -4.37 -5.19 1.00
CA VAL A 21 -4.94 -4.05 1.71
C VAL A 21 -4.32 -3.72 3.08
N HIS A 22 -3.37 -4.48 3.62
CA HIS A 22 -2.66 -4.05 4.83
C HIS A 22 -1.84 -2.78 4.58
N THR A 23 -1.84 -1.86 5.55
CA THR A 23 -1.11 -0.58 5.49
C THR A 23 -0.13 -0.48 6.63
N ILE A 24 1.11 -0.11 6.31
CA ILE A 24 2.22 -0.02 7.28
C ILE A 24 2.82 1.38 7.19
N PRO A 25 2.79 2.17 8.27
CA PRO A 25 3.43 3.48 8.29
C PRO A 25 4.96 3.33 8.33
N ASN A 26 5.66 4.33 7.80
CA ASN A 26 7.11 4.44 7.90
C ASN A 26 7.49 5.02 9.27
N GLY A 27 7.53 4.14 10.28
CA GLY A 27 7.76 4.53 11.68
C GLY A 27 6.46 4.81 12.44
N ASN A 28 6.62 5.16 13.72
CA ASN A 28 5.54 5.63 14.58
C ASN A 28 6.07 6.79 15.45
N PRO A 29 5.73 8.06 15.14
CA PRO A 29 4.75 8.50 14.14
C PRO A 29 5.19 8.24 12.68
N ALA A 30 4.25 8.30 11.73
CA ALA A 30 4.53 8.06 10.32
C ALA A 30 5.39 9.18 9.70
N GLU A 31 6.55 8.83 9.16
CA GLU A 31 7.52 9.79 8.60
C GLU A 31 7.63 9.70 7.07
N ARG A 32 8.01 10.81 6.44
CA ARG A 32 8.24 10.85 4.99
C ARG A 32 9.41 9.95 4.58
N TYR A 33 9.28 9.23 3.47
CA TYR A 33 10.36 8.37 2.98
C TYR A 33 11.59 9.13 2.46
N ALA A 34 11.41 10.37 1.98
CA ALA A 34 12.47 11.26 1.52
C ALA A 34 12.01 12.72 1.60
N ALA A 35 12.95 13.67 1.58
CA ALA A 35 12.64 15.10 1.61
C ALA A 35 11.78 15.55 0.41
N SER A 36 11.94 14.89 -0.74
CA SER A 36 11.26 15.18 -2.02
C SER A 36 9.82 14.68 -2.11
N THR A 37 9.32 13.90 -1.14
CA THR A 37 7.96 13.37 -1.18
C THR A 37 7.26 13.51 0.16
N LYS A 38 5.92 13.49 0.18
CA LYS A 38 5.12 13.48 1.40
C LYS A 38 4.47 12.11 1.68
N LEU A 39 4.87 11.08 0.93
CA LEU A 39 4.47 9.70 1.14
C LEU A 39 5.11 9.17 2.44
N THR A 40 4.29 8.59 3.31
CA THR A 40 4.65 8.25 4.71
C THR A 40 4.31 6.81 5.10
N GLY A 41 3.72 6.02 4.20
CA GLY A 41 3.46 4.60 4.45
C GLY A 41 3.31 3.81 3.16
N MET A 42 3.11 2.50 3.31
CA MET A 42 2.92 1.57 2.21
C MET A 42 1.65 0.75 2.43
N MET A 43 0.94 0.48 1.35
CA MET A 43 -0.12 -0.52 1.30
C MET A 43 0.31 -1.71 0.46
N LEU A 44 0.06 -2.93 0.93
CA LEU A 44 0.17 -4.11 0.08
C LEU A 44 -1.06 -4.21 -0.80
N ASN A 45 -0.87 -4.46 -2.09
CA ASN A 45 -1.97 -4.78 -2.98
C ASN A 45 -1.53 -5.75 -4.08
N VAL A 46 -2.51 -6.37 -4.72
CA VAL A 46 -2.31 -7.15 -5.93
C VAL A 46 -1.86 -6.20 -7.07
N PRO A 47 -0.87 -6.59 -7.90
CA PRO A 47 -0.42 -5.77 -9.03
C PRO A 47 -1.55 -5.35 -9.97
N ALA A 48 -1.73 -4.04 -10.18
CA ALA A 48 -2.79 -3.52 -11.04
C ALA A 48 -2.40 -3.45 -12.53
N THR A 49 -1.11 -3.40 -12.85
CA THR A 49 -0.63 -3.30 -14.25
C THR A 49 -0.57 -4.64 -14.99
N ILE A 50 -0.78 -5.76 -14.32
CA ILE A 50 -0.67 -7.10 -14.90
C ILE A 50 -2.03 -7.55 -15.43
N LYS A 51 -2.10 -7.81 -16.75
CA LYS A 51 -3.35 -8.20 -17.43
C LYS A 51 -3.90 -9.55 -16.96
N ALA A 52 -3.02 -10.53 -16.73
CA ALA A 52 -3.37 -11.88 -16.32
C ALA A 52 -3.15 -12.06 -14.81
N ILE A 53 -3.86 -11.26 -14.01
CA ILE A 53 -3.56 -11.18 -12.58
C ILE A 53 -3.75 -12.51 -11.84
N ASN A 54 -4.74 -13.30 -12.25
CA ASN A 54 -5.00 -14.62 -11.68
C ASN A 54 -3.88 -15.63 -12.00
N GLU A 55 -3.14 -15.42 -13.08
CA GLU A 55 -2.02 -16.27 -13.49
C GLU A 55 -0.69 -15.82 -12.84
N PHE A 56 -0.60 -14.54 -12.43
CA PHE A 56 0.62 -13.97 -11.88
C PHE A 56 0.63 -13.89 -10.35
N PHE A 57 -0.53 -13.66 -9.73
CA PHE A 57 -0.62 -13.40 -8.30
C PHE A 57 -0.13 -14.58 -7.46
N THR A 58 -0.42 -15.81 -7.90
CA THR A 58 -0.13 -17.03 -7.15
C THR A 58 0.78 -17.95 -7.94
N LEU A 59 1.93 -18.30 -7.35
CA LEU A 59 2.81 -19.36 -7.84
C LEU A 59 2.70 -20.59 -6.92
N PRO A 60 2.21 -21.74 -7.42
CA PRO A 60 2.26 -22.99 -6.69
C PRO A 60 3.72 -23.38 -6.38
N PHE A 61 4.02 -23.68 -5.11
CA PHE A 61 5.35 -24.09 -4.68
C PHE A 61 5.40 -25.56 -4.28
N SER A 62 4.37 -26.04 -3.57
CA SER A 62 4.16 -27.45 -3.23
C SER A 62 2.67 -27.74 -3.00
N PRO A 63 2.22 -28.99 -2.79
CA PRO A 63 0.81 -29.30 -2.60
C PRO A 63 0.08 -28.52 -1.49
N GLU A 64 0.81 -28.03 -0.51
CA GLU A 64 0.27 -27.27 0.64
C GLU A 64 0.76 -25.82 0.69
N LYS A 65 1.56 -25.38 -0.29
CA LYS A 65 2.20 -24.06 -0.26
C LYS A 65 2.10 -23.35 -1.60
N GLU A 66 1.76 -22.09 -1.51
CA GLU A 66 1.75 -21.16 -2.62
C GLU A 66 2.47 -19.86 -2.25
N ILE A 67 2.97 -19.17 -3.27
CA ILE A 67 3.65 -17.89 -3.14
C ILE A 67 2.74 -16.82 -3.73
N HIS A 68 2.37 -15.83 -2.93
CA HIS A 68 1.62 -14.67 -3.38
C HIS A 68 2.54 -13.49 -3.68
N PHE A 69 2.37 -12.87 -4.85
CA PHE A 69 3.11 -11.68 -5.24
C PHE A 69 2.29 -10.42 -4.96
N PHE A 70 2.78 -9.58 -4.04
CA PHE A 70 2.19 -8.29 -3.71
C PHE A 70 3.07 -7.15 -4.18
N ASN A 71 2.43 -6.07 -4.64
CA ASN A 71 3.05 -4.77 -4.85
C ASN A 71 2.84 -3.86 -3.65
N LEU A 72 3.72 -2.87 -3.52
CA LEU A 72 3.64 -1.83 -2.51
C LEU A 72 3.19 -0.52 -3.15
N ILE A 73 2.07 0.01 -2.66
CA ILE A 73 1.53 1.30 -3.07
C ILE A 73 1.90 2.32 -1.98
N PRO A 74 2.76 3.32 -2.27
CA PRO A 74 3.07 4.37 -1.31
C PRO A 74 1.84 5.23 -1.04
N LEU A 75 1.56 5.49 0.24
CA LEU A 75 0.42 6.29 0.69
C LEU A 75 0.85 7.55 1.44
N TYR A 76 -0.01 8.56 1.40
CA TYR A 76 0.03 9.69 2.32
C TYR A 76 -0.59 9.30 3.67
N THR A 77 -0.24 10.01 4.74
CA THR A 77 -0.85 9.79 6.07
C THR A 77 -2.37 9.92 6.01
N GLU A 78 -2.88 10.92 5.30
CA GLU A 78 -4.32 11.16 5.17
C GLU A 78 -5.05 10.03 4.43
N GLU A 79 -4.36 9.30 3.55
CA GLU A 79 -4.92 8.14 2.85
C GLU A 79 -4.97 6.92 3.77
N MET A 80 -3.94 6.70 4.60
CA MET A 80 -3.97 5.67 5.64
C MET A 80 -5.07 5.95 6.68
N ASP A 81 -5.19 7.20 7.13
CA ASP A 81 -6.24 7.62 8.06
C ASP A 81 -7.63 7.45 7.44
N PHE A 82 -7.79 7.82 6.16
CA PHE A 82 -9.03 7.61 5.43
C PHE A 82 -9.41 6.11 5.39
N LYS A 83 -8.46 5.23 5.11
CA LYS A 83 -8.69 3.77 5.14
C LYS A 83 -9.12 3.30 6.53
N LEU A 84 -8.46 3.75 7.60
CA LEU A 84 -8.84 3.38 8.97
C LEU A 84 -10.28 3.77 9.29
N LYS A 85 -10.75 4.91 8.76
CA LYS A 85 -12.10 5.42 9.00
C LYS A 85 -13.17 4.84 8.07
N HIS A 86 -12.83 4.54 6.82
CA HIS A 86 -13.80 4.25 5.75
C HIS A 86 -13.64 2.87 5.11
N GLY A 87 -12.62 2.11 5.49
CA GLY A 87 -12.31 0.80 4.92
C GLY A 87 -11.38 0.85 3.72
N ALA A 88 -10.87 -0.33 3.34
CA ALA A 88 -9.93 -0.50 2.23
C ALA A 88 -10.56 -0.21 0.86
N ASP A 89 -11.76 -0.71 0.61
CA ASP A 89 -12.43 -0.57 -0.68
C ASP A 89 -12.67 0.91 -1.03
N ALA A 90 -13.11 1.70 -0.05
CA ALA A 90 -13.30 3.14 -0.23
C ALA A 90 -12.00 3.89 -0.57
N LEU A 91 -10.86 3.45 -0.01
CA LEU A 91 -9.56 4.00 -0.37
C LEU A 91 -9.14 3.55 -1.78
N LEU A 92 -9.29 2.26 -2.10
CA LEU A 92 -8.95 1.72 -3.43
C LEU A 92 -9.72 2.43 -4.54
N ASP A 93 -11.01 2.71 -4.34
CA ASP A 93 -11.82 3.50 -5.27
C ASP A 93 -11.27 4.90 -5.49
N LYS A 94 -10.83 5.58 -4.43
CA LYS A 94 -10.22 6.92 -4.52
C LYS A 94 -8.87 6.89 -5.24
N LEU A 95 -8.03 5.89 -4.93
CA LEU A 95 -6.74 5.70 -5.57
C LEU A 95 -6.91 5.40 -7.07
N SER A 96 -7.85 4.53 -7.42
CA SER A 96 -8.21 4.20 -8.80
C SER A 96 -8.71 5.44 -9.57
N LYS A 97 -9.65 6.20 -9.01
CA LYS A 97 -10.14 7.48 -9.59
C LYS A 97 -9.04 8.53 -9.75
N ALA A 98 -8.02 8.49 -8.89
CA ALA A 98 -6.85 9.37 -8.99
C ALA A 98 -5.76 8.84 -9.95
N GLY A 99 -5.98 7.68 -10.59
CA GLY A 99 -5.03 7.07 -11.51
C GLY A 99 -3.78 6.52 -10.83
N VAL A 100 -3.86 6.18 -9.54
CA VAL A 100 -2.74 5.58 -8.81
C VAL A 100 -2.59 4.12 -9.26
N THR A 101 -1.38 3.80 -9.70
CA THR A 101 -1.00 2.44 -10.12
C THR A 101 0.13 1.94 -9.22
N ASP A 102 0.63 0.75 -9.52
CA ASP A 102 1.83 0.16 -8.94
C ASP A 102 3.15 0.80 -9.44
N ILE A 103 3.09 1.75 -10.38
CA ILE A 103 4.23 2.60 -10.75
C ILE A 103 4.33 3.76 -9.75
N ILE A 104 5.48 3.86 -9.07
CA ILE A 104 5.70 4.89 -8.06
C ILE A 104 5.81 6.28 -8.72
N ASN A 105 4.86 7.15 -8.40
CA ASN A 105 4.92 8.58 -8.69
C ASN A 105 4.98 9.38 -7.38
N ILE A 106 6.13 10.01 -7.10
CA ILE A 106 6.37 10.74 -5.85
C ILE A 106 5.64 12.08 -5.75
N ASP A 107 5.20 12.63 -6.89
CA ASP A 107 4.54 13.93 -7.05
C ASP A 107 3.04 13.81 -7.32
N ARG A 108 2.47 12.60 -7.19
CA ARG A 108 1.03 12.38 -7.38
C ARG A 108 0.20 13.24 -6.42
N LYS A 109 -1.06 13.50 -6.78
CA LYS A 109 -1.99 14.17 -5.86
C LYS A 109 -2.43 13.19 -4.77
N ASN A 110 -2.56 13.69 -3.54
CA ASN A 110 -3.17 12.95 -2.43
C ASN A 110 -4.68 12.83 -2.68
N SER A 111 -5.21 11.61 -2.72
CA SER A 111 -6.63 11.32 -3.05
C SER A 111 -7.61 11.62 -1.91
N CYS A 112 -7.08 11.84 -0.71
CA CYS A 112 -7.82 12.08 0.53
C CYS A 112 -7.52 13.46 1.13
N LYS A 113 -6.82 14.34 0.42
CA LYS A 113 -6.54 15.70 0.88
C LYS A 113 -7.85 16.45 1.09
N LYS A 114 -8.09 16.91 2.32
CA LYS A 114 -9.21 17.81 2.61
C LYS A 114 -9.03 19.10 1.80
N ARG A 115 -10.04 19.46 1.00
CA ARG A 115 -10.13 20.82 0.45
C ARG A 115 -10.49 21.74 1.61
N PHE A 116 -9.74 22.82 1.77
CA PHE A 116 -10.09 23.87 2.74
C PHE A 116 -11.53 24.34 2.48
N GLY A 117 -12.40 24.28 3.50
CA GLY A 117 -13.67 25.01 3.50
C GLY A 117 -14.99 24.25 3.32
N LEU A 118 -15.05 22.92 3.41
CA LEU A 118 -16.34 22.22 3.54
C LEU A 118 -16.33 21.29 4.76
N PHE A 119 -17.00 21.75 5.82
CA PHE A 119 -17.51 20.97 6.94
C PHE A 119 -19.01 20.75 6.73
#